data_AF-A0A140L854-F1
#
_entry.id   AF-A0A140L854-F1
#
_cell.length_a   1.000
_cell.length_b   1.000
_cell.length_c   1.000
_cell.angle_alpha   90.00
_cell.angle_beta   90.00
_cell.angle_gamma   90.00
#
_symmetry.space_group_name_H-M   'P 1'
#
loop_
_entity.id
_entity.type
_entity.pdbx_description
1 polymer ?
#
loop_
_entity_poly.entity_id
_entity_poly.type
_entity_poly.pdbx_seq_one_letter_code
_entity_poly.pdbx_strand_id
1 'polypeptide(L)'
;MKKKVVKKRKRYTLEYKLDCIKKVVNGNESAIKVGLKHGISPSLLNRWVREFKKSVVEKKLRGESILKIGQEYEIQPQKICCWVRQYGFQKHKENFFDK
;
A
#
# COMPACT_ATOMS: atom_id res chain seq x y z
N MET A 1 22.44 -33.63 11.56
CA MET A 1 21.83 -32.92 10.41
C MET A 1 20.63 -32.11 10.90
N LYS A 2 20.61 -30.78 10.75
CA LYS A 2 19.44 -29.96 11.15
C LYS A 2 18.39 -30.01 10.05
N LYS A 3 17.19 -30.54 10.35
CA LYS A 3 16.05 -30.51 9.41
C LYS A 3 15.69 -29.05 9.13
N LYS A 4 15.70 -28.65 7.85
CA LYS A 4 15.27 -27.32 7.41
C LYS A 4 13.74 -27.26 7.52
N VAL A 5 13.21 -26.64 8.57
CA VAL A 5 11.76 -26.45 8.72
C VAL A 5 11.29 -25.47 7.66
N VAL A 6 10.59 -25.97 6.63
CA VAL A 6 9.97 -25.14 5.60
C VAL A 6 8.78 -24.41 6.21
N LYS A 7 8.96 -23.14 6.56
CA LYS A 7 7.87 -22.29 7.07
C LYS A 7 6.83 -22.06 5.97
N LYS A 8 5.60 -22.54 6.18
CA LYS A 8 4.48 -22.30 5.25
C LYS A 8 4.25 -20.79 5.07
N ARG A 9 4.03 -20.34 3.83
CA ARG A 9 3.72 -18.94 3.52
C ARG A 9 2.35 -18.58 4.10
N LYS A 10 2.30 -17.58 4.98
CA LYS A 10 1.04 -17.02 5.50
C LYS A 10 0.27 -16.36 4.35
N ARG A 11 -1.03 -16.64 4.25
CA ARG A 11 -1.96 -15.94 3.35
C ARG A 11 -2.69 -14.87 4.15
N TYR A 12 -2.95 -13.73 3.52
CA TYR A 12 -3.66 -12.61 4.12
C TYR A 12 -4.81 -12.22 3.20
N THR A 13 -5.99 -12.04 3.78
CA THR A 13 -7.16 -11.56 3.04
C THR A 13 -6.96 -10.10 2.61
N LEU A 14 -7.73 -9.67 1.62
CA LEU A 14 -7.66 -8.29 1.13
C LEU A 14 -8.07 -7.29 2.22
N GLU A 15 -9.19 -7.57 2.90
CA GLU A 15 -9.72 -6.75 3.99
C GLU A 15 -8.69 -6.56 5.11
N TYR A 16 -8.01 -7.64 5.49
CA TYR A 16 -6.98 -7.58 6.52
C TYR A 16 -5.79 -6.72 6.12
N LYS A 17 -5.33 -6.83 4.86
CA LYS A 17 -4.28 -5.96 4.33
C LYS A 17 -4.73 -4.50 4.37
N LEU A 18 -5.96 -4.21 3.95
CA LEU A 18 -6.50 -2.86 3.91
C LEU A 18 -6.60 -2.25 5.32
N ASP A 19 -7.12 -2.99 6.31
CA ASP A 19 -7.17 -2.52 7.71
C ASP A 19 -5.78 -2.14 8.24
N CYS A 20 -4.77 -2.99 8.01
CA CYS A 20 -3.40 -2.71 8.41
C CYS A 20 -2.82 -1.49 7.69
N ILE A 21 -3.09 -1.33 6.39
CA ILE A 21 -2.63 -0.18 5.60
C ILE A 21 -3.29 1.10 6.08
N LYS A 22 -4.61 1.12 6.29
CA LYS A 22 -5.40 2.27 6.77
C LYS A 22 -4.82 2.83 8.06
N LYS A 23 -4.48 1.97 9.03
CA LYS A 23 -3.83 2.36 10.30
C LYS A 23 -2.50 3.09 10.10
N VAL A 24 -1.73 2.71 9.07
CA VAL A 24 -0.46 3.35 8.74
C VAL A 24 -0.67 4.66 7.98
N VAL A 25 -1.53 4.67 6.95
CA VAL A 25 -1.67 5.84 6.07
C VAL A 25 -2.41 7.02 6.70
N ASN A 26 -3.35 6.74 7.60
CA ASN A 26 -4.08 7.77 8.34
C ASN A 26 -3.24 8.39 9.48
N GLY A 27 -2.04 7.86 9.73
CA GLY A 27 -1.09 8.42 10.70
C GLY A 27 -1.35 7.98 12.14
N ASN A 28 -2.22 6.99 12.36
CA ASN A 28 -2.53 6.49 13.70
C ASN A 28 -1.34 5.74 14.31
N GLU A 29 -0.59 4.99 13.49
CA GLU A 29 0.53 4.17 13.95
C GLU A 29 1.62 4.02 12.86
N SER A 30 2.88 3.84 13.26
CA SER A 30 3.97 3.53 12.32
C SER A 30 3.85 2.10 11.78
N ALA A 31 4.35 1.84 10.56
CA ALA A 31 4.35 0.49 9.99
C ALA A 31 5.11 -0.54 10.85
N ILE A 32 6.08 -0.08 11.65
CA ILE A 32 6.78 -0.92 12.63
C ILE A 32 5.81 -1.37 13.72
N LYS A 33 5.11 -0.41 14.35
CA LYS A 33 4.18 -0.68 15.45
C LYS A 33 3.02 -1.57 15.00
N VAL A 34 2.42 -1.26 13.84
CA VAL A 34 1.33 -2.07 13.26
C VAL A 34 1.83 -3.47 12.90
N GLY A 35 3.00 -3.58 12.25
CA GLY A 35 3.59 -4.87 11.90
C GLY A 35 3.78 -5.77 13.13
N LEU A 36 4.39 -5.24 14.19
CA LEU A 36 4.62 -5.98 15.43
C LEU A 36 3.32 -6.42 16.09
N LYS A 37 2.34 -5.50 16.22
CA LYS A 37 1.03 -5.78 16.83
C LYS A 37 0.26 -6.88 16.11
N HIS A 38 0.44 -6.98 14.79
CA HIS A 38 -0.26 -7.94 13.93
C HIS A 38 0.59 -9.18 13.59
N GLY A 39 1.82 -9.29 14.10
CA GLY A 39 2.72 -10.41 13.80
C GLY A 39 3.17 -10.46 12.34
N ILE A 40 3.23 -9.30 11.68
CA ILE A 40 3.65 -9.10 10.29
C ILE A 40 5.01 -8.40 10.30
N SER A 41 5.90 -8.79 9.38
CA SER A 41 7.14 -8.04 9.18
C SER A 41 6.84 -6.59 8.78
N PRO A 42 7.44 -5.58 9.44
CA PRO A 42 7.29 -4.18 9.04
C PRO A 42 7.65 -3.91 7.58
N SER A 43 8.64 -4.63 7.05
CA SER A 43 9.05 -4.53 5.64
C SER A 43 7.95 -5.00 4.69
N LEU A 44 7.21 -6.06 5.06
CA LEU A 44 6.07 -6.53 4.29
C LEU A 44 4.92 -5.53 4.32
N LEU A 45 4.63 -4.93 5.48
CA LEU A 45 3.60 -3.91 5.61
C LEU A 45 3.96 -2.64 4.82
N ASN A 46 5.21 -2.19 4.88
CA ASN A 46 5.69 -1.08 4.06
C ASN A 46 5.52 -1.34 2.56
N ARG A 47 5.78 -2.57 2.11
CA ARG A 47 5.52 -2.96 0.71
C ARG A 47 4.03 -2.83 0.39
N TRP A 48 3.13 -3.34 1.23
CA TRP A 48 1.68 -3.21 1.00
C TRP A 48 1.23 -1.76 0.93
N VAL A 49 1.70 -0.92 1.85
CA VAL A 49 1.42 0.52 1.87
C VAL A 49 1.89 1.18 0.57
N ARG A 50 3.09 0.84 0.08
CA ARG A 50 3.62 1.39 -1.17
C ARG A 50 2.75 1.01 -2.37
N GLU A 51 2.41 -0.26 -2.52
CA GLU A 51 1.58 -0.75 -3.63
C GLU A 51 0.17 -0.15 -3.59
N PHE A 52 -0.40 -0.03 -2.39
CA PHE A 52 -1.67 0.63 -2.19
C PHE A 52 -1.64 2.10 -2.63
N LYS A 53 -0.63 2.87 -2.20
CA LYS A 53 -0.46 4.28 -2.61
C LYS A 53 -0.34 4.42 -4.14
N LYS A 54 0.40 3.53 -4.81
CA LYS A 54 0.48 3.52 -6.28
C LYS A 54 -0.89 3.29 -6.91
N SER A 55 -1.66 2.31 -6.43
CA SER A 55 -3.01 2.04 -6.97
C SER A 55 -3.94 3.25 -6.82
N VAL A 56 -3.86 3.97 -5.70
CA VAL A 56 -4.61 5.20 -5.45
C VAL A 56 -4.20 6.32 -6.41
N VAL A 57 -2.89 6.48 -6.64
CA VAL A 57 -2.37 7.46 -7.61
C VAL A 57 -2.82 7.11 -9.02
N GLU A 58 -2.81 5.84 -9.39
CA GLU A 58 -3.28 5.38 -10.70
C GLU A 58 -4.77 5.67 -10.91
N LYS A 59 -5.62 5.38 -9.92
CA LYS A 59 -7.04 5.78 -9.96
C LYS A 59 -7.19 7.27 -10.19
N LYS A 60 -6.40 8.08 -9.47
CA LYS A 60 -6.42 9.53 -9.64
C LYS A 60 -5.98 9.96 -11.05
N LEU A 61 -4.92 9.35 -11.59
CA LEU A 61 -4.43 9.62 -12.94
C LEU A 61 -5.42 9.18 -14.03
N ARG A 62 -6.25 8.16 -13.77
CA ARG A 62 -7.36 7.76 -14.66
C ARG A 62 -8.53 8.75 -14.67
N GLY A 63 -8.48 9.80 -13.86
CA GLY A 63 -9.51 10.84 -13.81
C GLY A 63 -10.49 10.72 -12.64
N GLU A 64 -10.31 9.77 -11.72
CA GLU A 64 -11.19 9.66 -10.56
C GLU A 64 -11.09 10.90 -9.64
N SER A 65 -12.22 11.24 -9.02
CA SER A 65 -12.30 12.35 -8.06
C SER A 65 -11.54 11.99 -6.78
N ILE A 66 -10.75 12.93 -6.26
CA ILE A 66 -10.01 12.76 -5.00
C ILE A 66 -10.97 12.50 -3.84
N LEU A 67 -12.14 13.16 -3.84
CA LEU A 67 -13.16 12.98 -2.82
C LEU A 67 -13.75 11.56 -2.85
N LYS A 68 -14.01 11.05 -4.06
CA LYS A 68 -14.51 9.67 -4.26
C LYS A 68 -13.51 8.64 -3.75
N ILE A 69 -12.23 8.78 -4.12
CA ILE A 69 -11.16 7.88 -3.67
C ILE A 69 -10.99 7.97 -2.15
N GLY A 70 -11.07 9.17 -1.58
CA GLY A 70 -10.97 9.38 -0.13
C GLY A 70 -12.10 8.70 0.64
N GLN A 71 -13.33 8.75 0.13
CA GLN A 71 -14.47 8.05 0.70
C GLN A 71 -14.33 6.53 0.59
N GLU A 72 -13.99 6.00 -0.60
CA GLU A 72 -13.88 4.56 -0.85
C GLU A 72 -12.88 3.87 0.09
N TYR A 73 -11.73 4.53 0.31
CA TYR A 73 -10.65 3.96 1.11
C TYR A 73 -10.56 4.51 2.53
N GLU A 74 -11.46 5.40 2.93
CA GLU A 74 -11.43 6.10 4.22
C GLU A 74 -10.08 6.81 4.45
N ILE A 75 -9.63 7.55 3.44
CA ILE A 75 -8.35 8.26 3.42
C ILE A 75 -8.59 9.75 3.27
N GLN A 76 -7.83 10.53 4.02
CA GLN A 76 -7.90 11.98 3.94
C GLN A 76 -7.44 12.48 2.55
N PRO A 77 -8.25 13.26 1.82
CA PRO A 77 -7.98 13.72 0.45
C PRO A 77 -6.59 14.31 0.22
N GLN A 78 -6.06 15.08 1.16
CA GLN A 78 -4.73 15.70 1.07
C GLN A 78 -3.60 14.67 1.01
N LYS A 79 -3.76 13.48 1.59
CA LYS A 79 -2.77 12.40 1.48
C LYS A 79 -2.68 11.90 0.04
N ILE A 80 -3.81 11.82 -0.66
CA ILE A 80 -3.88 11.43 -2.07
C ILE A 80 -3.10 12.45 -2.91
N CYS A 81 -3.29 13.75 -2.69
CA CYS A 81 -2.52 14.81 -3.35
C CYS A 81 -1.01 14.65 -3.13
N CYS A 82 -0.59 14.41 -1.88
CA CYS A 82 0.82 14.16 -1.56
C CYS A 82 1.36 12.93 -2.31
N TRP A 83 0.59 11.85 -2.40
CA TRP A 83 1.03 10.64 -3.11
C TRP A 83 1.11 10.84 -4.61
N VAL A 84 0.20 11.60 -5.22
CA VAL A 84 0.28 11.95 -6.65
C VAL A 84 1.56 12.72 -6.93
N ARG A 85 1.96 13.66 -6.06
CA ARG A 85 3.25 14.35 -6.19
C ARG A 85 4.45 13.40 -6.07
N GLN A 86 4.37 12.43 -5.16
CA GLN A 86 5.47 11.49 -4.89
C GLN A 86 5.63 10.40 -5.96
N TYR A 87 4.53 9.83 -6.46
CA TYR A 87 4.52 8.64 -7.34
C TYR A 87 3.97 8.91 -8.74
N GLY A 88 3.34 10.07 -9.00
CA GLY A 88 2.70 10.38 -10.28
C GLY A 88 3.67 10.52 -11.46
N PHE A 89 4.96 10.68 -11.20
CA PHE A 89 5.99 10.85 -12.23
C PHE A 89 6.50 9.52 -12.84
N GLN A 90 6.08 8.38 -12.29
CA GLN A 90 6.71 7.09 -12.60
C GLN A 90 6.22 6.44 -13.93
N LYS A 91 5.14 6.96 -14.53
CA LYS A 91 4.41 6.28 -15.63
C LYS A 91 4.88 6.56 -17.06
N HIS A 92 5.91 7.38 -17.30
CA HIS A 92 6.39 7.64 -18.66
C HIS A 92 7.59 6.78 -19.12
N LYS A 93 7.95 5.71 -18.40
CA LYS A 93 9.07 4.82 -18.79
C LYS A 93 8.71 3.35 -19.07
N GLU A 94 7.48 2.91 -18.82
CA GLU A 94 7.08 1.50 -19.02
C GLU A 94 6.31 1.27 -20.33
N ASN A 95 6.74 1.90 -21.43
CA ASN A 95 6.39 1.49 -22.81
C ASN A 95 7.64 1.09 -23.62
N PHE A 96 8.79 0.86 -22.95
CA PHE A 96 10.07 0.60 -23.62
C PHE A 96 10.47 -0.90 -23.66
N PHE A 97 9.74 -1.78 -22.98
CA PHE A 97 10.05 -3.23 -22.92
C PHE A 97 8.91 -4.13 -23.42
N ASP A 98 8.19 -3.67 -24.44
CA ASP A 98 7.40 -4.55 -25.32
C ASP A 98 8.00 -4.46 -26.74
N LYS A 99 9.03 -5.27 -26.99
CA LYS A 99 9.52 -5.65 -28.32
C LYS A 99 10.10 -7.06 -28.26
#